data_AF-A0AA96TBT3-F1
#
_entry.id   AF-A0AA96TBT3-F1
#
_cell.length_a   1.000
_cell.length_b   1.000
_cell.length_c   1.000
_cell.angle_alpha   90.00
_cell.angle_beta   90.00
_cell.angle_gamma   90.00
#
_symmetry.space_group_name_H-M   'P 1'
#
loop_
_entity.id
_entity.type
_entity.pdbx_description
1 polymer ?
#
loop_
_entity_poly.entity_id
_entity_poly.type
_entity_poly.pdbx_seq_one_letter_code
_entity_poly.pdbx_strand_id
1 'polypeptide(L)'
;MSTQNRYQDNLEKEREQNRRKKRRLALGLGAGMLVLAAAGWFLLSGTISEKRYAQRMREGNQYLIAMDYDAAEIAYQRALEEQPEEPEAYEKLASIYIAQNRYEEAGELLVSGIRKTNAQSLIKTYERVSLVLDTMGEEDLAAGSLSADDLLRISQNLTADAAVYDVVASYTYQDYVRAYGKPVTAEANAYRGKDVRFDGFPGTVCFRHASYGYDRADAVTFENLSDVIGNYRGAASGASLEVLFGCSRQITAADRNGEKQYYVSFVYHGCTLTVESDANGDIYGNAANVLYPNATDEDEKDTKAQRTAAGYIINAVDGGGVQASLRFISGGRYGKTAAEGSASGDGSFSIQVAPGQYTVEIRAAGFITAYEEISVPEGTDARGFNFTISPELEEGEIRIVLTWSARPVDLDAHLEGTGSGGQSVDISFAHMSATNVADLDIDDRSGYGPETVTIHDVGGNYTFRVHNYSSDYDSVPMSQSGAVVKIYRSDDSTPVTYTLPAGDGIWWNVCRISGGTITPVNTLQ
;
A
#
# COMPACT_ATOMS: atom_id res chain seq x y z
N MET A 1 -78.56 -6.09 88.05
CA MET A 1 -77.33 -5.26 88.06
C MET A 1 -77.69 -3.90 87.53
N SER A 2 -77.60 -2.87 88.39
CA SER A 2 -78.30 -1.60 88.20
C SER A 2 -77.87 -0.90 86.91
N THR A 3 -78.86 -0.37 86.21
CA THR A 3 -78.75 0.39 84.95
C THR A 3 -77.71 1.52 85.03
N GLN A 4 -77.41 2.03 86.23
CA GLN A 4 -76.49 3.13 86.48
C GLN A 4 -75.00 2.76 86.28
N ASN A 5 -74.57 1.53 86.62
CA ASN A 5 -73.17 1.11 86.49
C ASN A 5 -72.79 0.73 85.06
N ARG A 6 -73.71 0.10 84.32
CA ARG A 6 -73.55 -0.12 82.87
C ARG A 6 -73.52 1.21 82.10
N TYR A 7 -74.21 2.23 82.60
CA TYR A 7 -74.25 3.53 81.96
C TYR A 7 -72.91 4.28 82.08
N GLN A 8 -72.27 4.26 83.26
CA GLN A 8 -70.97 4.93 83.48
C GLN A 8 -69.80 4.25 82.74
N ASP A 9 -69.73 2.91 82.74
CA ASP A 9 -68.67 2.18 82.03
C ASP A 9 -68.80 2.32 80.50
N ASN A 10 -70.04 2.39 79.99
CA ASN A 10 -70.29 2.72 78.59
C ASN A 10 -69.87 4.16 78.27
N LEU A 11 -70.14 5.13 79.16
CA LEU A 11 -69.76 6.52 78.98
C LEU A 11 -68.23 6.72 78.98
N GLU A 12 -67.48 6.01 79.81
CA GLU A 12 -66.00 6.12 79.83
C GLU A 12 -65.36 5.46 78.61
N LYS A 13 -65.82 4.26 78.21
CA LYS A 13 -65.38 3.60 76.97
C LYS A 13 -65.69 4.45 75.75
N GLU A 14 -66.86 5.09 75.73
CA GLU A 14 -67.26 6.00 74.67
C GLU A 14 -66.42 7.28 74.65
N ARG A 15 -66.07 7.84 75.82
CA ARG A 15 -65.16 9.01 75.92
C ARG A 15 -63.74 8.69 75.50
N GLU A 16 -63.20 7.52 75.85
CA GLU A 16 -61.85 7.11 75.48
C GLU A 16 -61.74 6.75 74.00
N GLN A 17 -62.74 6.05 73.44
CA GLN A 17 -62.87 5.86 72.00
C GLN A 17 -62.98 7.19 71.27
N ASN A 18 -63.75 8.15 71.81
CA ASN A 18 -63.85 9.48 71.22
C ASN A 18 -62.54 10.27 71.30
N ARG A 19 -61.76 10.15 72.38
CA ARG A 19 -60.43 10.79 72.49
C ARG A 19 -59.42 10.18 71.52
N ARG A 20 -59.41 8.84 71.36
CA ARG A 20 -58.53 8.16 70.38
C ARG A 20 -58.93 8.47 68.94
N LYS A 21 -60.24 8.51 68.64
CA LYS A 21 -60.76 9.00 67.35
C LYS A 21 -60.33 10.44 67.09
N LYS A 22 -60.49 11.36 68.06
CA LYS A 22 -60.08 12.76 67.92
C LYS A 22 -58.57 12.94 67.72
N ARG A 23 -57.72 12.17 68.41
CA ARG A 23 -56.24 12.24 68.21
C ARG A 23 -55.80 11.69 66.85
N ARG A 24 -56.38 10.58 66.38
CA ARG A 24 -56.12 10.06 65.02
C ARG A 24 -56.61 11.03 63.94
N LEU A 25 -57.76 11.67 64.17
CA LEU A 25 -58.29 12.71 63.29
C LEU A 25 -57.35 13.94 63.23
N ALA A 26 -56.85 14.41 64.38
CA ALA A 26 -55.95 15.56 64.45
C ALA A 26 -54.58 15.31 63.78
N LEU A 27 -53.99 14.13 63.97
CA LEU A 27 -52.74 13.75 63.30
C LEU A 27 -52.92 13.56 61.78
N GLY A 28 -54.05 13.00 61.34
CA GLY A 28 -54.39 12.91 59.91
C GLY A 28 -54.60 14.27 59.26
N LEU A 29 -55.23 15.23 59.96
CA LEU A 29 -55.43 16.60 59.47
C LEU A 29 -54.11 17.38 59.34
N GLY A 30 -53.17 17.21 60.28
CA GLY A 30 -51.85 17.85 60.23
C GLY A 30 -50.98 17.36 59.07
N ALA A 31 -50.93 16.04 58.86
CA ALA A 31 -50.22 15.45 57.72
C ALA A 31 -50.88 15.85 56.38
N GLY A 32 -52.21 15.90 56.31
CA GLY A 32 -52.94 16.39 55.15
C GLY A 32 -52.62 17.84 54.79
N MET A 33 -52.51 18.74 55.77
CA MET A 33 -52.19 20.16 55.51
C MET A 33 -50.77 20.37 54.98
N LEU A 34 -49.77 19.60 55.45
CA LEU A 34 -48.40 19.69 54.91
C LEU A 34 -48.31 19.17 53.47
N VAL A 35 -49.02 18.09 53.15
CA VAL A 35 -49.15 17.60 51.77
C VAL A 35 -49.84 18.64 50.89
N LEU A 36 -50.89 19.30 51.38
CA LEU A 36 -51.58 20.37 50.65
C LEU A 36 -50.72 21.62 50.47
N ALA A 37 -49.88 22.00 51.44
CA ALA A 37 -48.98 23.13 51.33
C ALA A 37 -47.81 22.85 50.36
N ALA A 38 -47.24 21.64 50.41
CA ALA A 38 -46.23 21.20 49.46
C ALA A 38 -46.80 21.08 48.04
N ALA A 39 -48.01 20.52 47.90
CA ALA A 39 -48.73 20.51 46.64
C ALA A 39 -49.05 21.93 46.16
N GLY A 40 -49.47 22.83 47.07
CA GLY A 40 -49.72 24.23 46.78
C GLY A 40 -48.47 24.97 46.30
N TRP A 41 -47.32 24.76 46.93
CA TRP A 41 -46.02 25.32 46.51
C TRP A 41 -45.54 24.74 45.17
N PHE A 42 -45.70 23.43 44.97
CA PHE A 42 -45.38 22.78 43.69
C PHE A 42 -46.28 23.32 42.55
N LEU A 43 -47.56 23.53 42.82
CA LEU A 43 -48.49 24.17 41.88
C LEU A 43 -48.15 25.64 41.64
N LEU A 44 -47.79 26.40 42.68
CA LEU A 44 -47.39 27.81 42.56
C LEU A 44 -46.05 27.98 41.81
N SER A 45 -45.06 27.12 42.05
CA SER A 45 -43.78 27.16 41.35
C SER A 45 -43.90 26.70 39.89
N GLY A 46 -44.70 25.68 39.62
CA GLY A 46 -45.08 25.29 38.25
C GLY A 46 -45.75 26.43 37.49
N THR A 47 -46.76 27.08 38.08
CA THR A 47 -47.46 28.21 37.43
C THR A 47 -46.59 29.46 37.22
N ILE A 48 -45.56 29.68 38.06
CA ILE A 48 -44.59 30.76 37.84
C ILE A 48 -43.63 30.41 36.69
N SER A 49 -43.13 29.17 36.64
CA SER A 49 -42.32 28.65 35.52
C SER A 49 -43.09 28.74 34.19
N GLU A 50 -44.36 28.31 34.16
CA GLU A 50 -45.23 28.42 32.97
C GLU A 50 -45.39 29.86 32.49
N LYS A 51 -45.57 30.81 33.41
CA LYS A 51 -45.69 32.23 33.05
C LYS A 51 -44.40 32.79 32.46
N ARG A 52 -43.23 32.41 33.01
CA ARG A 52 -41.93 32.84 32.48
C ARG A 52 -41.64 32.20 31.13
N TYR A 53 -41.90 30.90 30.99
CA TYR A 53 -41.83 30.20 29.72
C TYR A 53 -42.68 30.91 28.66
N ALA A 54 -43.96 31.15 28.94
CA ALA A 54 -44.87 31.84 28.02
C ALA A 54 -44.39 33.26 27.67
N GLN A 55 -43.77 33.97 28.61
CA GLN A 55 -43.16 35.27 28.34
C GLN A 55 -41.95 35.15 27.40
N ARG A 56 -41.02 34.23 27.66
CA ARG A 56 -39.82 34.00 26.83
C ARG A 56 -40.20 33.56 25.42
N MET A 57 -41.20 32.70 25.28
CA MET A 57 -41.73 32.30 23.98
C MET A 57 -42.31 33.48 23.20
N ARG A 58 -43.01 34.41 23.87
CA ARG A 58 -43.52 35.64 23.23
C ARG A 58 -42.39 36.56 22.79
N GLU A 59 -41.39 36.76 23.63
CA GLU A 59 -40.18 37.55 23.31
C GLU A 59 -39.46 36.96 22.09
N GLY A 60 -39.18 35.65 22.11
CA GLY A 60 -38.54 34.95 20.99
C GLY A 60 -39.35 35.05 19.70
N ASN A 61 -40.67 34.87 19.76
CA ASN A 61 -41.55 35.01 18.59
C ASN A 61 -41.55 36.45 18.04
N GLN A 62 -41.46 37.47 18.90
CA GLN A 62 -41.35 38.87 18.47
C GLN A 62 -40.02 39.15 17.76
N TYR A 63 -38.91 38.66 18.30
CA TYR A 63 -37.60 38.78 17.67
C TYR A 63 -37.54 38.04 16.33
N LEU A 64 -38.14 36.85 16.26
CA LEU A 64 -38.23 36.09 15.02
C LEU A 64 -39.01 36.83 13.92
N ILE A 65 -40.11 37.51 14.27
CA ILE A 65 -40.87 38.38 13.34
C ILE A 65 -40.02 39.57 12.89
N ALA A 66 -39.17 40.10 13.76
CA ALA A 66 -38.22 41.16 13.45
C ALA A 66 -36.96 40.66 12.70
N MET A 67 -36.85 39.35 12.43
CA MET A 67 -35.66 38.68 11.88
C MET A 67 -34.38 38.88 12.71
N ASP A 68 -34.53 39.23 13.99
CA ASP A 68 -33.42 39.30 14.95
C ASP A 68 -33.17 37.90 15.51
N TYR A 69 -32.47 37.08 14.71
CA TYR A 69 -32.23 35.67 15.01
C TYR A 69 -31.41 35.47 16.28
N ASP A 70 -30.45 36.34 16.57
CA ASP A 70 -29.58 36.24 17.75
C ASP A 70 -30.38 36.51 19.04
N ALA A 71 -31.23 37.54 19.05
CA ALA A 71 -32.11 37.82 20.19
C ALA A 71 -33.19 36.74 20.36
N ALA A 72 -33.71 36.20 19.24
CA ALA A 72 -34.67 35.11 19.25
C ALA A 72 -34.06 33.81 19.81
N GLU A 73 -32.85 33.45 19.39
CA GLU A 73 -32.09 32.30 19.90
C GLU A 73 -31.93 32.36 21.42
N ILE A 74 -31.45 33.49 21.95
CA ILE A 74 -31.29 33.70 23.40
C ILE A 74 -32.63 33.57 24.14
N ALA A 75 -33.71 34.13 23.58
CA ALA A 75 -35.03 34.07 24.21
C ALA A 75 -35.58 32.64 24.28
N TYR A 76 -35.42 31.84 23.22
CA TYR A 76 -35.84 30.43 23.21
C TYR A 76 -34.95 29.53 24.08
N GLN A 77 -33.63 29.79 24.14
CA GLN A 77 -32.73 29.10 25.09
C GLN A 77 -33.18 29.33 26.54
N ARG A 78 -33.51 30.59 26.90
CA ARG A 78 -34.07 30.92 28.23
C ARG A 78 -35.44 30.29 28.47
N ALA A 79 -36.24 30.06 27.44
CA ALA A 79 -37.50 29.32 27.58
C ALA A 79 -37.21 27.86 27.97
N LEU A 80 -36.22 27.22 27.34
CA LEU A 80 -35.80 25.85 27.66
C LEU A 80 -35.15 25.70 29.04
N GLU A 81 -34.53 26.75 29.58
CA GLU A 81 -34.06 26.79 30.97
C GLU A 81 -35.23 26.72 31.97
N GLU A 82 -36.37 27.33 31.65
CA GLU A 82 -37.56 27.34 32.51
C GLU A 82 -38.38 26.06 32.37
N GLN A 83 -38.52 25.53 31.14
CA GLN A 83 -39.26 24.30 30.82
C GLN A 83 -38.55 23.49 29.72
N PRO A 84 -37.63 22.58 30.09
CA PRO A 84 -36.89 21.76 29.14
C PRO A 84 -37.70 20.60 28.54
N GLU A 85 -38.92 20.37 29.02
CA GLU A 85 -39.82 19.31 28.58
C GLU A 85 -40.81 19.79 27.50
N GLU A 86 -40.81 21.09 27.18
CA GLU A 86 -41.68 21.67 26.17
C GLU A 86 -41.02 21.64 24.77
N PRO A 87 -41.66 21.03 23.75
CA PRO A 87 -41.04 20.87 22.44
C PRO A 87 -41.02 22.16 21.60
N GLU A 88 -41.95 23.09 21.84
CA GLU A 88 -42.13 24.28 20.99
C GLU A 88 -40.87 25.16 20.94
N ALA A 89 -40.18 25.35 22.06
CA ALA A 89 -38.95 26.14 22.11
C ALA A 89 -37.80 25.47 21.34
N TYR A 90 -37.69 24.13 21.39
CA TYR A 90 -36.75 23.37 20.56
C TYR A 90 -37.05 23.53 19.07
N GLU A 91 -38.33 23.46 18.66
CA GLU A 91 -38.73 23.64 17.27
C GLU A 91 -38.37 25.03 16.74
N LYS A 92 -38.63 26.08 17.53
CA LYS A 92 -38.32 27.46 17.13
C LYS A 92 -36.83 27.68 17.00
N LEU A 93 -36.05 27.21 17.97
CA LEU A 93 -34.61 27.34 17.95
C LEU A 93 -33.97 26.53 16.80
N ALA A 94 -34.43 25.30 16.56
CA ALA A 94 -34.01 24.52 15.40
C ALA A 94 -34.38 25.20 14.08
N SER A 95 -35.54 25.85 13.99
CA SER A 95 -35.94 26.59 12.78
C SER A 95 -35.06 27.81 12.49
N ILE A 96 -34.54 28.46 13.54
CA ILE A 96 -33.55 29.55 13.41
C ILE A 96 -32.24 28.99 12.86
N TYR A 97 -31.74 27.91 13.45
CA TYR A 97 -30.49 27.26 12.99
C TYR A 97 -30.62 26.80 11.53
N ILE A 98 -31.74 26.18 11.16
CA ILE A 98 -32.03 25.78 9.77
C ILE A 98 -32.05 26.99 8.82
N ALA A 99 -32.70 28.09 9.22
CA ALA A 99 -32.77 29.31 8.40
C ALA A 99 -31.41 29.98 8.21
N GLN A 100 -30.48 29.78 9.15
CA GLN A 100 -29.10 30.25 9.10
C GLN A 100 -28.13 29.22 8.49
N ASN A 101 -28.62 28.09 7.95
CA ASN A 101 -27.83 26.96 7.44
C ASN A 101 -26.91 26.29 8.48
N ARG A 102 -27.19 26.45 9.78
CA ARG A 102 -26.49 25.82 10.91
C ARG A 102 -27.07 24.42 11.17
N TYR A 103 -26.99 23.53 10.18
CA TYR A 103 -27.67 22.22 10.20
C TYR A 103 -27.13 21.26 11.27
N GLU A 104 -25.82 21.30 11.56
CA GLU A 104 -25.18 20.47 12.59
C GLU A 104 -25.67 20.86 13.99
N GLU A 105 -25.68 22.17 14.30
CA GLU A 105 -26.22 22.72 15.55
C GLU A 105 -27.73 22.43 15.68
N ALA A 106 -28.49 22.45 14.58
CA ALA A 106 -29.88 22.03 14.55
C ALA A 106 -30.02 20.53 14.88
N GLY A 107 -29.16 19.68 14.33
CA GLY A 107 -29.14 18.24 14.60
C GLY A 107 -28.90 17.93 16.08
N GLU A 108 -27.85 18.51 16.68
CA GLU A 108 -27.51 18.31 18.10
C GLU A 108 -28.64 18.78 19.02
N LEU A 109 -29.20 19.95 18.76
CA LEU A 109 -30.30 20.52 19.52
C LEU A 109 -31.55 19.62 19.46
N LEU A 110 -31.88 19.11 18.27
CA LEU A 110 -33.03 18.23 18.06
C LEU A 110 -32.84 16.89 18.78
N VAL A 111 -31.65 16.27 18.74
CA VAL A 111 -31.34 15.07 19.53
C VAL A 111 -31.50 15.32 21.02
N SER A 112 -31.01 16.46 21.51
CA SER A 112 -31.17 16.88 22.90
C SER A 112 -32.66 17.04 23.26
N GLY A 113 -33.45 17.72 22.43
CA GLY A 113 -34.89 17.91 22.63
C GLY A 113 -35.70 16.61 22.57
N ILE A 114 -35.36 15.68 21.68
CA ILE A 114 -36.01 14.35 21.58
C ILE A 114 -35.79 13.55 22.87
N ARG A 115 -34.57 13.58 23.44
CA ARG A 115 -34.26 12.87 24.68
C ARG A 115 -35.07 13.35 25.89
N LYS A 116 -35.45 14.64 25.92
CA LYS A 116 -36.24 15.22 27.01
C LYS A 116 -37.73 15.03 26.76
N THR A 117 -38.21 15.51 25.61
CA THR A 117 -39.64 15.65 25.32
C THR A 117 -40.28 14.41 24.68
N ASN A 118 -39.48 13.58 23.99
CA ASN A 118 -39.93 12.49 23.11
C ASN A 118 -40.96 12.94 22.05
N ALA A 119 -40.95 14.23 21.65
CA ALA A 119 -41.91 14.80 20.73
C ALA A 119 -41.68 14.35 19.28
N GLN A 120 -42.74 13.86 18.64
CA GLN A 120 -42.70 13.38 17.25
C GLN A 120 -42.38 14.49 16.23
N SER A 121 -42.74 15.73 16.53
CA SER A 121 -42.39 16.89 15.70
C SER A 121 -40.89 17.14 15.63
N LEU A 122 -40.17 16.92 16.73
CA LEU A 122 -38.71 17.03 16.79
C LEU A 122 -38.04 15.88 16.03
N ILE A 123 -38.55 14.64 16.17
CA ILE A 123 -38.06 13.48 15.40
C ILE A 123 -38.20 13.74 13.89
N LYS A 124 -39.37 14.20 13.45
CA LYS A 124 -39.64 14.47 12.04
C LYS A 124 -38.78 15.62 11.48
N THR A 125 -38.44 16.59 12.33
CA THR A 125 -37.53 17.68 11.96
C THR A 125 -36.08 17.18 11.92
N TYR A 126 -35.68 16.34 12.87
CA TYR A 126 -34.38 15.67 12.89
C TYR A 126 -34.19 14.80 11.66
N GLU A 127 -35.17 14.00 11.26
CA GLU A 127 -35.10 13.18 10.04
C GLU A 127 -34.87 14.04 8.78
N ARG A 128 -35.50 15.22 8.70
CA ARG A 128 -35.28 16.17 7.60
C ARG A 128 -33.90 16.81 7.64
N VAL A 129 -33.42 17.19 8.83
CA VAL A 129 -32.09 17.78 9.02
C VAL A 129 -31.00 16.74 8.81
N SER A 130 -31.18 15.51 9.31
CA SER A 130 -30.32 14.36 9.03
C SER A 130 -30.27 14.10 7.54
N LEU A 131 -31.42 14.01 6.85
CA LEU A 131 -31.43 13.86 5.39
C LEU A 131 -30.70 15.01 4.68
N VAL A 132 -30.79 16.25 5.17
CA VAL A 132 -30.01 17.38 4.62
C VAL A 132 -28.52 17.25 4.95
N LEU A 133 -28.13 16.83 6.15
CA LEU A 133 -26.74 16.55 6.52
C LEU A 133 -26.15 15.37 5.75
N ASP A 134 -26.99 14.37 5.48
CA ASP A 134 -26.70 13.15 4.73
C ASP A 134 -26.63 13.48 3.23
N THR A 135 -27.53 14.30 2.67
CA THR A 135 -27.48 14.74 1.25
C THR A 135 -26.44 15.83 0.98
N MET A 136 -26.12 16.68 1.98
CA MET A 136 -24.93 17.53 1.96
C MET A 136 -23.64 16.72 2.20
N GLY A 137 -23.77 15.48 2.70
CA GLY A 137 -22.71 14.48 2.87
C GLY A 137 -22.63 13.45 1.73
N GLU A 138 -23.65 13.36 0.87
CA GLU A 138 -23.85 12.38 -0.21
C GLU A 138 -24.37 13.06 -1.50
N GLU A 139 -23.86 14.24 -1.85
CA GLU A 139 -23.78 14.55 -3.27
C GLU A 139 -22.47 13.95 -3.78
N ASP A 140 -22.55 12.97 -4.68
CA ASP A 140 -21.41 12.54 -5.48
C ASP A 140 -20.91 13.76 -6.27
N LEU A 141 -19.98 14.49 -5.66
CA LEU A 141 -19.36 15.67 -6.24
C LEU A 141 -18.56 15.22 -7.46
N ALA A 142 -19.20 15.25 -8.63
CA ALA A 142 -18.63 14.71 -9.86
C ALA A 142 -17.65 15.69 -10.50
N ALA A 143 -16.64 15.15 -11.18
CA ALA A 143 -15.67 15.92 -11.93
C ALA A 143 -16.37 16.88 -12.93
N GLY A 144 -16.00 18.16 -12.89
CA GLY A 144 -16.56 19.21 -13.76
C GLY A 144 -17.82 19.92 -13.25
N SER A 145 -18.37 19.52 -12.10
CA SER A 145 -19.51 20.21 -11.45
C SER A 145 -19.08 21.31 -10.47
N LEU A 146 -17.86 21.26 -9.97
CA LEU A 146 -17.30 22.18 -8.98
C LEU A 146 -16.33 23.18 -9.60
N SER A 147 -16.35 24.42 -9.12
CA SER A 147 -15.31 25.40 -9.44
C SER A 147 -14.03 25.13 -8.62
N ALA A 148 -12.89 25.67 -9.08
CA ALA A 148 -11.63 25.56 -8.32
C ALA A 148 -11.74 26.19 -6.91
N ASP A 149 -12.50 27.29 -6.77
CA ASP A 149 -12.74 27.94 -5.48
C ASP A 149 -13.61 27.07 -4.57
N ASP A 150 -14.61 26.38 -5.12
CA ASP A 150 -15.43 25.42 -4.35
C ASP A 150 -14.61 24.22 -3.89
N LEU A 151 -13.76 23.67 -4.76
CA LEU A 151 -12.83 22.59 -4.41
C LEU A 151 -11.89 23.00 -3.27
N LEU A 152 -11.30 24.19 -3.35
CA LEU A 152 -10.43 24.72 -2.29
C LEU A 152 -11.21 24.93 -0.98
N ARG A 153 -12.45 25.43 -1.05
CA ARG A 153 -13.31 25.64 0.12
C ARG A 153 -13.71 24.33 0.79
N ILE A 154 -14.08 23.30 0.02
CA ILE A 154 -14.47 21.98 0.54
C ILE A 154 -13.25 21.23 1.10
N SER A 155 -12.07 21.48 0.54
CA SER A 155 -10.80 20.93 1.03
C SER A 155 -10.28 21.61 2.31
N GLN A 156 -11.02 22.57 2.87
CA GLN A 156 -10.61 23.22 4.11
C GLN A 156 -10.71 22.22 5.28
N ASN A 157 -9.68 22.21 6.13
CA ASN A 157 -9.60 21.37 7.32
C ASN A 157 -9.54 19.86 7.05
N LEU A 158 -9.11 19.43 5.86
CA LEU A 158 -8.71 18.03 5.67
C LEU A 158 -7.62 17.66 6.67
N THR A 159 -7.69 16.43 7.18
CA THR A 159 -6.70 15.88 8.10
C THR A 159 -6.19 14.55 7.57
N ALA A 160 -5.02 14.13 8.04
CA ALA A 160 -4.47 12.81 7.78
C ALA A 160 -4.07 12.22 9.13
N ASP A 161 -4.78 11.18 9.56
CA ASP A 161 -4.46 10.51 10.82
C ASP A 161 -3.21 9.67 10.66
N ALA A 162 -2.08 10.19 11.15
CA ALA A 162 -0.79 9.51 11.13
C ALA A 162 -0.87 8.07 11.69
N ALA A 163 -1.75 7.78 12.65
CA ALA A 163 -1.86 6.46 13.24
C ALA A 163 -2.28 5.39 12.22
N VAL A 164 -3.17 5.72 11.28
CA VAL A 164 -3.58 4.79 10.21
C VAL A 164 -2.40 4.47 9.29
N TYR A 165 -1.62 5.50 8.92
CA TYR A 165 -0.45 5.34 8.05
C TYR A 165 0.69 4.61 8.76
N ASP A 166 0.96 4.92 10.02
CA ASP A 166 1.98 4.25 10.83
C ASP A 166 1.65 2.76 11.04
N VAL A 167 0.38 2.43 11.26
CA VAL A 167 -0.10 1.03 11.32
C VAL A 167 0.19 0.33 10.00
N VAL A 168 -0.23 0.90 8.87
CA VAL A 168 0.00 0.28 7.55
C VAL A 168 1.49 0.18 7.22
N ALA A 169 2.28 1.18 7.58
CA ALA A 169 3.72 1.22 7.36
C ALA A 169 4.51 0.20 8.18
N SER A 170 3.97 -0.32 9.29
CA SER A 170 4.78 -1.14 10.22
C SER A 170 4.20 -2.52 10.50
N TYR A 171 2.90 -2.74 10.33
CA TYR A 171 2.26 -3.96 10.79
C TYR A 171 2.52 -5.16 9.87
N THR A 172 2.96 -6.25 10.48
CA THR A 172 2.90 -7.59 9.90
C THR A 172 1.50 -8.19 10.09
N TYR A 173 1.21 -9.30 9.42
CA TYR A 173 -0.03 -10.05 9.66
C TYR A 173 -0.24 -10.39 11.15
N GLN A 174 0.83 -10.73 11.89
CA GLN A 174 0.72 -11.04 13.33
C GLN A 174 0.36 -9.81 14.15
N ASP A 175 0.85 -8.63 13.79
CA ASP A 175 0.55 -7.39 14.51
C ASP A 175 -0.89 -6.96 14.32
N TYR A 176 -1.44 -7.12 13.10
CA TYR A 176 -2.88 -6.98 12.87
C TYR A 176 -3.70 -7.94 13.72
N VAL A 177 -3.30 -9.22 13.81
CA VAL A 177 -4.01 -10.20 14.64
C VAL A 177 -3.92 -9.85 16.14
N ARG A 178 -2.81 -9.31 16.60
CA ARG A 178 -2.64 -8.88 18.00
C ARG A 178 -3.48 -7.64 18.31
N ALA A 179 -3.55 -6.68 17.39
CA ALA A 179 -4.26 -5.42 17.59
C ALA A 179 -5.78 -5.57 17.43
N TYR A 180 -6.23 -6.33 16.44
CA TYR A 180 -7.64 -6.39 16.03
C TYR A 180 -8.29 -7.77 16.19
N GLY A 181 -7.52 -8.78 16.64
CA GLY A 181 -8.01 -10.14 16.82
C GLY A 181 -8.02 -10.98 15.54
N LYS A 182 -8.78 -12.07 15.52
CA LYS A 182 -8.84 -12.95 14.35
C LYS A 182 -9.56 -12.25 13.19
N PRO A 183 -9.11 -12.46 11.94
CA PRO A 183 -9.77 -11.85 10.79
C PRO A 183 -11.21 -12.33 10.63
N VAL A 184 -12.08 -11.41 10.19
CA VAL A 184 -13.49 -11.66 9.87
C VAL A 184 -13.60 -12.42 8.56
N THR A 185 -12.82 -12.00 7.55
CA THR A 185 -12.69 -12.68 6.26
C THR A 185 -11.23 -12.79 5.86
N ALA A 186 -10.87 -13.89 5.20
CA ALA A 186 -9.56 -14.09 4.62
C ALA A 186 -9.72 -14.91 3.33
N GLU A 187 -9.63 -14.23 2.20
CA GLU A 187 -9.85 -14.81 0.87
C GLU A 187 -8.53 -14.94 0.13
N ALA A 188 -8.34 -16.02 -0.62
CA ALA A 188 -7.16 -16.17 -1.46
C ALA A 188 -7.23 -15.17 -2.62
N ASN A 189 -6.17 -14.40 -2.81
CA ASN A 189 -6.09 -13.46 -3.93
C ASN A 189 -5.39 -14.10 -5.15
N ALA A 190 -5.40 -13.39 -6.28
CA ALA A 190 -4.87 -13.87 -7.56
C ALA A 190 -3.36 -14.23 -7.54
N TYR A 191 -2.65 -13.80 -6.49
CA TYR A 191 -1.20 -13.95 -6.36
C TYR A 191 -0.78 -15.07 -5.39
N ARG A 192 -1.70 -16.00 -5.06
CA ARG A 192 -1.51 -17.04 -4.03
C ARG A 192 -1.33 -16.49 -2.60
N GLY A 193 -1.61 -15.19 -2.42
CA GLY A 193 -1.66 -14.47 -1.17
C GLY A 193 -3.07 -14.43 -0.57
N LYS A 194 -3.33 -13.51 0.36
CA LYS A 194 -4.65 -13.30 0.98
C LYS A 194 -5.02 -11.83 1.11
N ASP A 195 -6.31 -11.57 0.89
CA ASP A 195 -6.97 -10.32 1.27
C ASP A 195 -7.72 -10.56 2.58
N VAL A 196 -7.40 -9.75 3.58
CA VAL A 196 -7.78 -9.99 4.98
C VAL A 196 -8.50 -8.78 5.55
N ARG A 197 -9.67 -9.00 6.16
CA ARG A 197 -10.41 -7.98 6.92
C ARG A 197 -10.40 -8.29 8.41
N PHE A 198 -10.20 -7.26 9.23
CA PHE A 198 -10.23 -7.33 10.69
C PHE A 198 -11.37 -6.48 11.24
N ASP A 199 -11.96 -6.91 12.34
CA ASP A 199 -12.99 -6.11 13.03
C ASP A 199 -12.32 -4.87 13.68
N GLY A 200 -12.86 -3.68 13.44
CA GLY A 200 -12.30 -2.42 13.95
C GLY A 200 -11.10 -1.85 13.17
N PHE A 201 -10.66 -2.46 12.06
CA PHE A 201 -9.74 -1.83 11.11
C PHE A 201 -10.50 -1.48 9.81
N PRO A 202 -10.46 -0.23 9.32
CA PRO A 202 -11.33 0.23 8.24
C PRO A 202 -10.91 -0.23 6.83
N GLY A 203 -9.76 -0.88 6.68
CA GLY A 203 -9.21 -1.31 5.39
C GLY A 203 -9.24 -2.83 5.17
N THR A 204 -9.16 -3.23 3.90
CA THR A 204 -8.81 -4.60 3.50
C THR A 204 -7.31 -4.69 3.28
N VAL A 205 -6.64 -5.59 4.01
CA VAL A 205 -5.18 -5.75 3.98
C VAL A 205 -4.80 -6.87 3.01
N CYS A 206 -3.98 -6.55 2.02
CA CYS A 206 -3.48 -7.50 1.03
C CYS A 206 -2.08 -8.01 1.42
N PHE A 207 -1.88 -9.32 1.39
CA PHE A 207 -0.58 -9.99 1.47
C PHE A 207 -0.41 -10.82 0.19
N ARG A 208 0.66 -10.60 -0.59
CA ARG A 208 0.88 -11.22 -1.91
C ARG A 208 1.69 -12.51 -1.86
N HIS A 209 2.34 -12.83 -0.74
CA HIS A 209 3.16 -14.04 -0.57
C HIS A 209 2.53 -15.09 0.35
N ALA A 210 2.89 -16.36 0.15
CA ALA A 210 2.35 -17.51 0.90
C ALA A 210 2.97 -17.68 2.31
N SER A 211 3.98 -16.88 2.67
CA SER A 211 4.66 -16.82 3.96
C SER A 211 3.87 -15.95 4.96
N TYR A 212 2.64 -16.35 5.26
CA TYR A 212 1.80 -15.58 6.18
C TYR A 212 2.43 -15.48 7.58
N GLY A 213 2.59 -14.26 8.09
CA GLY A 213 2.84 -14.01 9.52
C GLY A 213 4.01 -13.10 9.87
N TYR A 214 4.98 -12.93 8.98
CA TYR A 214 6.19 -12.15 9.27
C TYR A 214 6.41 -11.00 8.28
N ASP A 215 5.79 -11.05 7.11
CA ASP A 215 5.84 -9.95 6.15
C ASP A 215 4.79 -8.87 6.48
N ARG A 216 5.15 -7.61 6.22
CA ARG A 216 4.21 -6.47 6.27
C ARG A 216 3.13 -6.60 5.20
N ALA A 217 2.09 -5.80 5.34
CA ALA A 217 1.09 -5.63 4.29
C ALA A 217 1.75 -5.24 2.97
N ASP A 218 1.27 -5.77 1.84
CA ASP A 218 1.72 -5.37 0.51
C ASP A 218 0.99 -4.11 0.02
N ALA A 219 -0.29 -4.02 0.39
CA ALA A 219 -1.17 -2.91 0.09
C ALA A 219 -2.39 -2.96 1.02
N VAL A 220 -3.01 -1.81 1.25
CA VAL A 220 -4.29 -1.70 1.95
C VAL A 220 -5.26 -0.88 1.11
N THR A 221 -6.48 -1.37 0.93
CA THR A 221 -7.56 -0.63 0.24
C THR A 221 -8.64 -0.27 1.24
N PHE A 222 -9.18 0.95 1.17
CA PHE A 222 -10.21 1.43 2.08
C PHE A 222 -11.54 1.56 1.36
N GLU A 223 -12.61 1.18 2.04
CA GLU A 223 -13.96 1.30 1.51
C GLU A 223 -14.39 2.76 1.39
N ASN A 224 -13.94 3.64 2.30
CA ASN A 224 -14.23 5.07 2.24
C ASN A 224 -12.94 5.88 2.31
N LEU A 225 -12.80 6.88 1.44
CA LEU A 225 -11.67 7.82 1.49
C LEU A 225 -11.59 8.60 2.80
N SER A 226 -12.72 8.81 3.49
CA SER A 226 -12.76 9.45 4.81
C SER A 226 -12.00 8.69 5.90
N ASP A 227 -11.76 7.38 5.70
CA ASP A 227 -10.99 6.55 6.64
C ASP A 227 -9.48 6.79 6.54
N VAL A 228 -9.03 7.48 5.47
CA VAL A 228 -7.61 7.72 5.15
C VAL A 228 -7.29 9.21 5.05
N ILE A 229 -8.27 10.00 4.62
CA ILE A 229 -8.24 11.46 4.56
C ILE A 229 -9.39 11.95 5.44
N GLY A 230 -9.08 12.37 6.66
CA GLY A 230 -10.06 12.85 7.61
C GLY A 230 -10.75 14.13 7.13
N ASN A 231 -12.02 14.27 7.49
CA ASN A 231 -12.92 15.33 7.01
C ASN A 231 -13.10 15.37 5.48
N TYR A 232 -12.74 14.31 4.76
CA TYR A 232 -13.04 14.22 3.34
C TYR A 232 -14.56 14.14 3.11
N ARG A 233 -15.10 15.05 2.29
CA ARG A 233 -16.54 15.22 2.03
C ARG A 233 -16.91 14.99 0.57
N GLY A 234 -16.25 14.02 -0.06
CA GLY A 234 -16.55 13.61 -1.44
C GLY A 234 -15.84 14.43 -2.53
N ALA A 235 -15.06 15.46 -2.20
CA ALA A 235 -14.12 16.06 -3.15
C ALA A 235 -12.95 16.72 -2.43
N ALA A 236 -11.79 16.75 -3.07
CA ALA A 236 -10.65 17.54 -2.62
C ALA A 236 -9.76 17.98 -3.79
N SER A 237 -9.19 19.18 -3.68
CA SER A 237 -8.23 19.66 -4.66
C SER A 237 -6.85 19.03 -4.45
N GLY A 238 -6.16 18.71 -5.55
CA GLY A 238 -4.80 18.19 -5.53
C GLY A 238 -3.83 19.14 -4.82
N ALA A 239 -4.04 20.45 -4.94
CA ALA A 239 -3.22 21.46 -4.26
C ALA A 239 -3.41 21.43 -2.73
N SER A 240 -4.63 21.26 -2.24
CA SER A 240 -4.89 21.10 -0.80
C SER A 240 -4.29 19.80 -0.26
N LEU A 241 -4.31 18.73 -1.06
CA LEU A 241 -3.69 17.46 -0.70
C LEU A 241 -2.15 17.57 -0.63
N GLU A 242 -1.51 18.33 -1.52
CA GLU A 242 -0.06 18.63 -1.41
C GLU A 242 0.30 19.32 -0.09
N VAL A 243 -0.54 20.28 0.34
CA VAL A 243 -0.36 20.96 1.63
C VAL A 243 -0.58 19.99 2.79
N LEU A 244 -1.63 19.16 2.72
CA LEU A 244 -1.97 18.18 3.75
C LEU A 244 -0.82 17.18 3.96
N PHE A 245 -0.30 16.59 2.88
CA PHE A 245 0.74 15.56 2.94
C PHE A 245 2.16 16.12 2.97
N GLY A 246 2.34 17.42 2.75
CA GLY A 246 3.65 18.08 2.80
C GLY A 246 4.60 17.66 1.69
N CYS A 247 4.09 17.11 0.58
CA CYS A 247 4.90 16.68 -0.56
C CYS A 247 4.24 17.03 -1.90
N SER A 248 5.04 17.09 -2.97
CA SER A 248 4.55 17.35 -4.32
C SER A 248 3.76 16.17 -4.87
N ARG A 249 2.57 16.45 -5.43
CA ARG A 249 1.70 15.42 -5.99
C ARG A 249 2.33 14.77 -7.20
N GLN A 250 2.24 13.44 -7.28
CA GLN A 250 2.65 12.68 -8.45
C GLN A 250 1.40 12.25 -9.22
N ILE A 251 1.27 12.66 -10.48
CA ILE A 251 0.12 12.31 -11.33
C ILE A 251 0.57 11.30 -12.36
N THR A 252 -0.14 10.18 -12.44
CA THR A 252 0.06 9.14 -13.46
C THR A 252 -1.22 8.96 -14.26
N ALA A 253 -1.09 8.57 -15.53
CA ALA A 253 -2.22 8.26 -16.40
C ALA A 253 -2.07 6.85 -16.93
N ALA A 254 -3.15 6.08 -16.91
CA ALA A 254 -3.24 4.75 -17.49
C ALA A 254 -4.32 4.74 -18.58
N ASP A 255 -4.00 4.17 -19.74
CA ASP A 255 -5.00 3.92 -20.78
C ASP A 255 -5.79 2.67 -20.40
N ARG A 256 -7.10 2.82 -20.15
CA ARG A 256 -8.03 1.70 -19.95
C ARG A 256 -9.19 1.83 -20.91
N ASN A 257 -9.33 0.83 -21.80
CA ASN A 257 -10.42 0.75 -22.78
C ASN A 257 -10.55 1.99 -23.69
N GLY A 258 -9.46 2.71 -23.96
CA GLY A 258 -9.44 3.89 -24.83
C GLY A 258 -9.73 5.22 -24.13
N GLU A 259 -9.93 5.20 -22.81
CA GLU A 259 -10.04 6.40 -21.97
C GLU A 259 -8.84 6.49 -21.02
N LYS A 260 -8.39 7.72 -20.74
CA LYS A 260 -7.32 7.99 -19.78
C LYS A 260 -7.89 8.06 -18.38
N GLN A 261 -7.43 7.16 -17.51
CA GLN A 261 -7.70 7.20 -16.08
C GLN A 261 -6.48 7.79 -15.36
N TYR A 262 -6.70 8.80 -14.52
CA TYR A 262 -5.62 9.49 -13.80
C TYR A 262 -5.58 9.06 -12.33
N TYR A 263 -4.38 9.04 -11.76
CA TYR A 263 -4.15 8.76 -10.35
C TYR A 263 -3.19 9.77 -9.76
N VAL A 264 -3.48 10.22 -8.55
CA VAL A 264 -2.63 11.11 -7.76
C VAL A 264 -2.03 10.33 -6.60
N SER A 265 -0.73 10.51 -6.36
CA SER A 265 0.00 9.84 -5.29
C SER A 265 0.73 10.80 -4.37
N PHE A 266 0.74 10.48 -3.07
CA PHE A 266 1.39 11.24 -2.00
C PHE A 266 2.14 10.31 -1.06
N VAL A 267 3.36 10.70 -0.67
CA VAL A 267 4.17 10.00 0.33
C VAL A 267 3.89 10.60 1.70
N TYR A 268 3.47 9.77 2.65
CA TYR A 268 3.16 10.21 4.01
C TYR A 268 3.38 9.06 5.00
N HIS A 269 4.10 9.33 6.11
CA HIS A 269 4.31 8.39 7.21
C HIS A 269 4.74 6.98 6.76
N GLY A 270 5.78 6.90 5.92
CA GLY A 270 6.29 5.62 5.45
C GLY A 270 5.35 4.86 4.52
N CYS A 271 4.31 5.50 3.97
CA CYS A 271 3.41 4.95 2.96
C CYS A 271 3.34 5.85 1.72
N THR A 272 2.84 5.30 0.62
CA THR A 272 2.40 6.01 -0.57
C THR A 272 0.91 5.78 -0.74
N LEU A 273 0.11 6.82 -0.53
CA LEU A 273 -1.32 6.83 -0.86
C LEU A 273 -1.45 7.09 -2.36
N THR A 274 -2.25 6.28 -3.06
CA THR A 274 -2.64 6.50 -4.45
C THR A 274 -4.15 6.52 -4.56
N VAL A 275 -4.71 7.56 -5.18
CA VAL A 275 -6.15 7.76 -5.35
C VAL A 275 -6.45 8.08 -6.80
N GLU A 276 -7.54 7.52 -7.34
CA GLU A 276 -8.06 7.92 -8.64
C GLU A 276 -8.48 9.40 -8.62
N SER A 277 -8.12 10.12 -9.69
CA SER A 277 -8.22 11.58 -9.77
C SER A 277 -8.47 12.04 -11.20
N ASP A 278 -8.60 13.35 -11.41
CA ASP A 278 -8.50 13.96 -12.73
C ASP A 278 -7.04 14.29 -13.14
N ALA A 279 -6.86 14.93 -14.30
CA ALA A 279 -5.54 15.31 -14.81
C ALA A 279 -4.81 16.37 -13.97
N ASN A 280 -5.52 17.07 -13.07
CA ASN A 280 -4.95 18.03 -12.15
C ASN A 280 -4.59 17.40 -10.80
N GLY A 281 -5.01 16.16 -10.56
CA GLY A 281 -4.87 15.46 -9.28
C GLY A 281 -5.99 15.81 -8.29
N ASP A 282 -7.09 16.40 -8.75
CA ASP A 282 -8.28 16.63 -7.92
C ASP A 282 -9.07 15.31 -7.80
N ILE A 283 -9.59 15.03 -6.61
CA ILE A 283 -10.32 13.80 -6.29
C ILE A 283 -11.79 14.10 -6.04
N TYR A 284 -12.65 13.15 -6.39
CA TYR A 284 -14.10 13.30 -6.50
C TYR A 284 -14.81 12.01 -6.08
N GLY A 285 -16.00 12.13 -5.49
CA GLY A 285 -16.74 11.03 -4.91
C GLY A 285 -15.89 10.17 -3.96
N ASN A 286 -16.25 8.90 -3.85
CA ASN A 286 -15.47 7.90 -3.14
C ASN A 286 -14.52 7.16 -4.11
N ALA A 287 -13.51 7.88 -4.59
CA ALA A 287 -12.59 7.38 -5.60
C ALA A 287 -11.79 6.14 -5.13
N ALA A 288 -11.44 5.27 -6.08
CA ALA A 288 -10.65 4.09 -5.81
C ALA A 288 -9.29 4.48 -5.21
N ASN A 289 -8.90 3.81 -4.13
CA ASN A 289 -7.72 4.15 -3.35
C ASN A 289 -6.92 2.91 -2.96
N VAL A 290 -5.60 3.08 -2.88
CA VAL A 290 -4.67 2.07 -2.37
C VAL A 290 -3.58 2.78 -1.57
N LEU A 291 -3.32 2.29 -0.36
CA LEU A 291 -2.22 2.72 0.48
C LEU A 291 -1.13 1.64 0.46
N TYR A 292 0.05 1.99 -0.07
CA TYR A 292 1.20 1.11 -0.11
C TYR A 292 2.15 1.46 1.03
N PRO A 293 2.52 0.53 1.92
CA PRO A 293 3.65 0.76 2.80
C PRO A 293 4.92 0.88 1.96
N ASN A 294 5.64 1.98 2.14
CA ASN A 294 6.94 2.16 1.53
C ASN A 294 7.90 1.16 2.17
N ALA A 295 8.94 0.79 1.43
CA ALA A 295 10.07 0.12 2.04
C ALA A 295 10.67 1.07 3.10
N THR A 296 10.66 0.66 4.38
CA THR A 296 11.46 1.35 5.41
C THR A 296 12.89 0.85 5.33
N ASP A 297 13.83 1.64 5.86
CA ASP A 297 15.21 1.19 6.09
C ASP A 297 15.28 -0.04 7.02
N GLU A 298 14.20 -0.36 7.76
CA GLU A 298 14.05 -1.56 8.58
C GLU A 298 13.43 -2.75 7.83
N ASP A 299 12.69 -2.53 6.74
CA ASP A 299 12.32 -3.58 5.76
C ASP A 299 13.51 -4.02 4.91
N GLU A 300 14.52 -3.14 4.83
CA GLU A 300 15.85 -3.53 4.40
C GLU A 300 16.64 -4.30 5.47
N LYS A 301 16.20 -4.32 6.75
CA LYS A 301 16.85 -5.07 7.85
C LYS A 301 16.22 -6.43 8.14
N ASP A 302 14.90 -6.59 8.16
CA ASP A 302 14.28 -7.84 8.64
C ASP A 302 14.13 -8.97 7.58
N THR A 303 14.61 -8.75 6.35
CA THR A 303 14.88 -9.85 5.38
C THR A 303 16.38 -10.07 5.10
N LYS A 304 17.29 -9.40 5.82
CA LYS A 304 18.73 -9.51 5.55
C LYS A 304 19.55 -9.69 6.82
N ALA A 305 19.72 -10.93 7.26
CA ALA A 305 21.12 -11.32 7.45
C ALA A 305 21.76 -11.14 6.07
N GLN A 306 22.63 -10.13 5.91
CA GLN A 306 23.41 -10.01 4.69
C GLN A 306 24.02 -11.39 4.40
N ARG A 307 23.85 -11.83 3.16
CA ARG A 307 24.44 -13.06 2.66
C ARG A 307 25.69 -12.69 1.93
N THR A 308 26.65 -13.59 2.01
CA THR A 308 27.87 -13.47 1.23
C THR A 308 27.55 -13.90 -0.19
N ALA A 309 27.61 -12.97 -1.13
CA ALA A 309 27.73 -13.25 -2.56
C ALA A 309 29.22 -13.30 -2.90
N ALA A 310 29.74 -14.47 -3.26
CA ALA A 310 31.17 -14.65 -3.54
C ALA A 310 31.43 -15.45 -4.81
N GLY A 311 32.53 -15.11 -5.47
CA GLY A 311 32.86 -15.65 -6.78
C GLY A 311 34.18 -15.11 -7.32
N TYR A 312 34.38 -15.30 -8.62
CA TYR A 312 35.54 -14.85 -9.37
C TYR A 312 35.13 -14.05 -10.61
N ILE A 313 35.92 -13.02 -10.91
CA ILE A 313 35.90 -12.32 -12.20
C ILE A 313 37.01 -12.90 -13.06
N ILE A 314 36.65 -13.47 -14.21
CA ILE A 314 37.53 -14.24 -15.08
C ILE A 314 37.72 -13.47 -16.38
N ASN A 315 38.96 -13.33 -16.82
CA ASN A 315 39.28 -12.80 -18.13
C ASN A 315 38.91 -13.82 -19.20
N ALA A 316 38.08 -13.43 -20.16
CA ALA A 316 37.65 -14.28 -21.25
C ALA A 316 38.78 -14.79 -22.14
N VAL A 317 39.96 -14.16 -22.16
CA VAL A 317 41.05 -14.52 -23.08
C VAL A 317 42.08 -15.45 -22.44
N ASP A 318 42.48 -15.23 -21.19
CA ASP A 318 43.58 -15.99 -20.57
C ASP A 318 43.15 -16.80 -19.33
N GLY A 319 41.89 -16.70 -18.92
CA GLY A 319 41.35 -17.36 -17.73
C GLY A 319 41.85 -16.77 -16.42
N GLY A 320 42.68 -15.72 -16.47
CA GLY A 320 43.23 -15.03 -15.32
C GLY A 320 42.16 -14.27 -14.54
N GLY A 321 42.38 -14.11 -13.24
CA GLY A 321 41.53 -13.27 -12.41
C GLY A 321 41.66 -11.79 -12.76
N VAL A 322 40.55 -11.04 -12.70
CA VAL A 322 40.54 -9.60 -13.03
C VAL A 322 40.14 -8.75 -11.83
N GLN A 323 40.98 -7.77 -11.50
CA GLN A 323 40.61 -6.72 -10.54
C GLN A 323 39.51 -5.82 -11.15
N ALA A 324 38.36 -5.74 -10.50
CA ALA A 324 37.19 -5.03 -11.00
C ALA A 324 36.40 -4.35 -9.88
N SER A 325 35.64 -3.30 -10.20
CA SER A 325 34.58 -2.77 -9.34
C SER A 325 33.25 -3.46 -9.68
N LEU A 326 32.50 -3.85 -8.64
CA LEU A 326 31.21 -4.49 -8.74
C LEU A 326 30.13 -3.62 -8.12
N ARG A 327 28.99 -3.51 -8.80
CA ARG A 327 27.78 -2.85 -8.28
C ARG A 327 26.57 -3.75 -8.47
N PHE A 328 25.95 -4.14 -7.36
CA PHE A 328 24.77 -5.01 -7.31
C PHE A 328 23.52 -4.12 -7.34
N ILE A 329 22.68 -4.29 -8.35
CA ILE A 329 21.56 -3.40 -8.65
C ILE A 329 20.26 -4.21 -8.54
N SER A 330 19.33 -3.78 -7.68
CA SER A 330 18.00 -4.39 -7.56
C SER A 330 17.01 -3.73 -8.51
N GLY A 331 16.16 -4.52 -9.17
CA GLY A 331 15.19 -4.00 -10.15
C GLY A 331 15.75 -3.82 -11.57
N GLY A 332 16.80 -4.57 -11.92
CA GLY A 332 17.45 -4.52 -13.24
C GLY A 332 18.55 -3.45 -13.36
N ARG A 333 19.15 -3.32 -14.55
CA ARG A 333 20.32 -2.45 -14.83
C ARG A 333 20.19 -0.98 -14.40
N TYR A 334 18.98 -0.45 -14.31
CA TYR A 334 18.70 0.96 -13.96
C TYR A 334 18.08 1.14 -12.57
N GLY A 335 18.05 0.07 -11.77
CA GLY A 335 17.43 0.08 -10.45
C GLY A 335 18.30 0.65 -9.34
N LYS A 336 17.95 0.36 -8.08
CA LYS A 336 18.65 0.88 -6.90
C LYS A 336 19.93 0.08 -6.67
N THR A 337 21.03 0.78 -6.37
CA THR A 337 22.26 0.11 -5.91
C THR A 337 22.02 -0.49 -4.53
N ALA A 338 22.12 -1.81 -4.44
CA ALA A 338 21.89 -2.59 -3.23
C ALA A 338 23.18 -2.90 -2.47
N ALA A 339 24.30 -3.08 -3.19
CA ALA A 339 25.62 -3.25 -2.62
C ALA A 339 26.71 -2.89 -3.65
N GLU A 340 27.89 -2.54 -3.17
CA GLU A 340 29.06 -2.26 -3.99
C GLU A 340 30.29 -2.92 -3.38
N GLY A 341 31.29 -3.20 -4.22
CA GLY A 341 32.62 -3.57 -3.78
C GLY A 341 33.54 -3.86 -4.94
N SER A 342 34.53 -4.72 -4.73
CA SER A 342 35.58 -4.96 -5.71
C SER A 342 36.09 -6.39 -5.66
N ALA A 343 36.54 -6.88 -6.82
CA ALA A 343 37.35 -8.08 -6.93
C ALA A 343 38.83 -7.72 -6.75
N SER A 344 39.61 -8.61 -6.12
CA SER A 344 41.07 -8.49 -6.03
C SER A 344 41.76 -8.88 -7.34
N GLY A 345 43.09 -8.73 -7.40
CA GLY A 345 43.87 -9.05 -8.60
C GLY A 345 43.88 -10.53 -9.01
N ASP A 346 43.45 -11.44 -8.14
CA ASP A 346 43.18 -12.84 -8.46
C ASP A 346 41.73 -13.08 -8.91
N GLY A 347 40.95 -12.01 -9.12
CA GLY A 347 39.55 -12.03 -9.53
C GLY A 347 38.56 -12.33 -8.42
N SER A 348 39.00 -12.71 -7.21
CA SER A 348 38.07 -13.11 -6.15
C SER A 348 37.30 -11.91 -5.59
N PHE A 349 36.01 -12.09 -5.35
CA PHE A 349 35.18 -11.10 -4.65
C PHE A 349 34.30 -11.76 -3.59
N SER A 350 33.94 -10.98 -2.58
CA SER A 350 33.02 -11.39 -1.52
C SER A 350 32.26 -10.17 -1.01
N ILE A 351 30.98 -10.06 -1.37
CA ILE A 351 30.12 -8.91 -1.07
C ILE A 351 29.00 -9.35 -0.13
N GLN A 352 28.72 -8.52 0.86
CA GLN A 352 27.57 -8.68 1.74
C GLN A 352 26.36 -7.97 1.12
N VAL A 353 25.32 -8.73 0.80
CA VAL A 353 24.12 -8.22 0.10
C VAL A 353 22.87 -8.99 0.56
N ALA A 354 21.67 -8.47 0.33
CA ALA A 354 20.44 -9.22 0.65
C ALA A 354 20.36 -10.54 -0.08
N PRO A 355 19.56 -11.48 0.45
CA PRO A 355 18.72 -12.33 -0.39
C PRO A 355 17.87 -11.52 -1.39
N GLY A 356 18.01 -11.80 -2.69
CA GLY A 356 17.29 -11.07 -3.75
C GLY A 356 17.85 -11.36 -5.15
N GLN A 357 17.16 -10.84 -6.17
CA GLN A 357 17.64 -10.84 -7.55
C GLN A 357 18.40 -9.55 -7.84
N TYR A 358 19.56 -9.67 -8.51
CA TYR A 358 20.41 -8.53 -8.83
C TYR A 358 20.94 -8.60 -10.25
N THR A 359 21.04 -7.43 -10.87
CA THR A 359 22.00 -7.22 -11.94
C THR A 359 23.31 -6.75 -11.34
N VAL A 360 24.41 -7.47 -11.59
CA VAL A 360 25.77 -7.10 -11.21
C VAL A 360 26.42 -6.37 -12.37
N GLU A 361 26.69 -5.09 -12.21
CA GLU A 361 27.54 -4.33 -13.12
C GLU A 361 29.01 -4.50 -12.73
N ILE A 362 29.85 -4.89 -13.69
CA ILE A 362 31.27 -5.19 -13.49
C ILE A 362 32.09 -4.26 -14.39
N ARG A 363 33.01 -3.49 -13.80
CA ARG A 363 33.89 -2.57 -14.54
C ARG A 363 35.34 -2.81 -14.18
N ALA A 364 36.19 -2.94 -15.19
CA ALA A 364 37.64 -3.04 -15.08
C ALA A 364 38.30 -2.24 -16.21
N ALA A 365 39.48 -1.68 -15.96
CA ALA A 365 40.19 -0.88 -16.96
C ALA A 365 40.68 -1.78 -18.11
N GLY A 366 40.39 -1.41 -19.37
CA GLY A 366 40.72 -2.20 -20.55
C GLY A 366 39.76 -3.37 -20.83
N PHE A 367 38.62 -3.42 -20.13
CA PHE A 367 37.58 -4.43 -20.31
C PHE A 367 36.24 -3.77 -20.66
N ILE A 368 35.43 -4.48 -21.44
CA ILE A 368 34.05 -4.09 -21.74
C ILE A 368 33.22 -4.23 -20.45
N THR A 369 32.39 -3.23 -20.15
CA THR A 369 31.50 -3.28 -18.98
C THR A 369 30.51 -4.43 -19.12
N ALA A 370 30.50 -5.34 -18.14
CA ALA A 370 29.63 -6.51 -18.14
C ALA A 370 28.46 -6.34 -17.17
N TYR A 371 27.36 -7.04 -17.48
CA TYR A 371 26.17 -7.11 -16.66
C TYR A 371 25.74 -8.57 -16.54
N GLU A 372 25.66 -9.08 -15.31
CA GLU A 372 25.25 -10.44 -15.00
C GLU A 372 24.04 -10.46 -14.08
N GLU A 373 23.11 -11.39 -14.29
CA GLU A 373 21.97 -11.56 -13.41
C GLU A 373 22.26 -12.67 -12.39
N ILE A 374 22.06 -12.39 -11.10
CA ILE A 374 22.23 -13.37 -10.03
C ILE A 374 21.05 -13.39 -9.07
N SER A 375 20.89 -14.54 -8.43
CA SER A 375 19.97 -14.74 -7.31
C SER A 375 20.76 -15.05 -6.04
N VAL A 376 20.55 -14.26 -5.00
CA VAL A 376 21.03 -14.56 -3.65
C VAL A 376 19.85 -15.16 -2.87
N PRO A 377 19.90 -16.44 -2.46
CA PRO A 377 18.78 -17.11 -1.83
C PRO A 377 18.60 -16.67 -0.37
N GLU A 378 17.38 -16.84 0.13
CA GLU A 378 17.11 -16.70 1.57
C GLU A 378 17.80 -17.82 2.35
N GLY A 379 18.29 -17.49 3.56
CA GLY A 379 18.82 -18.49 4.49
C GLY A 379 20.26 -18.98 4.27
N THR A 380 20.87 -18.82 3.09
CA THR A 380 22.26 -19.28 2.82
C THR A 380 23.08 -18.27 2.00
N ASP A 381 24.40 -18.32 2.15
CA ASP A 381 25.32 -17.59 1.28
C ASP A 381 25.24 -18.08 -0.16
N ALA A 382 25.40 -17.17 -1.12
CA ALA A 382 25.49 -17.46 -2.55
C ALA A 382 26.97 -17.48 -2.96
N ARG A 383 27.51 -18.66 -3.24
CA ARG A 383 28.93 -18.82 -3.60
C ARG A 383 29.06 -19.50 -4.95
N GLY A 384 30.21 -19.33 -5.59
CA GLY A 384 30.56 -20.01 -6.84
C GLY A 384 30.09 -19.28 -8.09
N PHE A 385 29.88 -17.96 -7.99
CA PHE A 385 29.66 -17.15 -9.18
C PHE A 385 30.95 -17.02 -9.99
N ASN A 386 30.89 -17.30 -11.28
CA ASN A 386 31.98 -17.08 -12.21
C ASN A 386 31.50 -16.07 -13.26
N PHE A 387 32.01 -14.85 -13.20
CA PHE A 387 31.67 -13.80 -14.15
C PHE A 387 32.81 -13.62 -15.14
N THR A 388 32.59 -14.06 -16.37
CA THR A 388 33.57 -13.93 -17.45
C THR A 388 33.40 -12.59 -18.16
N ILE A 389 34.46 -11.78 -18.16
CA ILE A 389 34.47 -10.46 -18.81
C ILE A 389 35.48 -10.40 -19.94
N SER A 390 35.11 -9.68 -21.00
CA SER A 390 35.94 -9.54 -22.20
C SER A 390 36.82 -8.29 -22.11
N PRO A 391 38.14 -8.39 -22.38
CA PRO A 391 38.95 -7.23 -22.75
C PRO A 391 38.29 -6.44 -23.90
N GLU A 392 38.62 -5.16 -24.03
CA GLU A 392 38.28 -4.40 -25.23
C GLU A 392 38.87 -5.11 -26.48
N LEU A 393 38.10 -5.10 -27.58
CA LEU A 393 38.48 -5.77 -28.82
C LEU A 393 39.20 -4.81 -29.75
N GLU A 394 40.17 -5.32 -30.53
CA GLU A 394 40.75 -4.55 -31.63
C GLU A 394 39.74 -4.40 -32.78
N GLU A 395 39.93 -3.36 -33.60
CA GLU A 395 39.07 -3.13 -34.76
C GLU A 395 39.11 -4.34 -35.69
N GLY A 396 37.94 -4.86 -36.05
CA GLY A 396 37.84 -6.05 -36.89
C GLY A 396 37.99 -7.38 -36.14
N GLU A 397 37.87 -7.40 -34.81
CA GLU A 397 37.73 -8.63 -34.03
C GLU A 397 36.28 -8.91 -33.58
N ILE A 398 35.97 -10.19 -33.43
CA ILE A 398 34.78 -10.71 -32.74
C ILE A 398 35.23 -11.67 -31.64
N ARG A 399 34.63 -11.58 -30.45
CA ARG A 399 34.85 -12.53 -29.36
C ARG A 399 33.55 -13.24 -29.01
N ILE A 400 33.60 -14.57 -28.97
CA ILE A 400 32.48 -15.44 -28.62
C ILE A 400 32.82 -16.09 -27.29
N VAL A 401 32.03 -15.82 -26.26
CA VAL A 401 32.19 -16.38 -24.92
C VAL A 401 31.01 -17.31 -24.63
N LEU A 402 31.32 -18.59 -24.45
CA LEU A 402 30.40 -19.63 -24.01
C LEU A 402 30.57 -19.83 -22.49
N THR A 403 29.48 -19.76 -21.75
CA THR A 403 29.43 -20.09 -20.31
C THR A 403 28.29 -21.05 -20.05
N TRP A 404 28.44 -21.95 -19.06
CA TRP A 404 27.38 -22.86 -18.64
C TRP A 404 27.46 -23.13 -17.13
N SER A 405 26.49 -23.88 -16.62
CA SER A 405 26.44 -24.24 -15.20
C SER A 405 27.41 -25.38 -14.87
N ALA A 406 27.36 -25.89 -13.63
CA ALA A 406 28.20 -27.00 -13.18
C ALA A 406 28.11 -28.28 -14.03
N ARG A 407 26.98 -28.49 -14.71
CA ARG A 407 26.68 -29.67 -15.50
C ARG A 407 25.93 -29.28 -16.77
N PRO A 408 26.11 -29.98 -17.90
CA PRO A 408 27.08 -31.06 -18.10
C PRO A 408 28.51 -30.53 -17.94
N VAL A 409 29.44 -31.42 -17.59
CA VAL A 409 30.79 -31.01 -17.16
C VAL A 409 31.57 -30.35 -18.31
N ASP A 410 31.25 -30.69 -19.56
CA ASP A 410 32.07 -30.32 -20.72
C ASP A 410 31.19 -29.92 -21.89
N LEU A 411 31.25 -28.63 -22.28
CA LEU A 411 30.57 -28.08 -23.46
C LEU A 411 31.61 -27.42 -24.37
N ASP A 412 31.90 -28.05 -25.50
CA ASP A 412 32.91 -27.57 -26.46
C ASP A 412 32.35 -26.49 -27.40
N ALA A 413 33.12 -25.44 -27.62
CA ALA A 413 32.98 -24.43 -28.63
C ALA A 413 33.58 -24.91 -29.95
N HIS A 414 32.76 -24.87 -31.01
CA HIS A 414 33.17 -25.21 -32.37
C HIS A 414 32.96 -24.02 -33.30
N LEU A 415 34.00 -23.66 -34.05
CA LEU A 415 33.91 -22.66 -35.13
C LEU A 415 34.37 -23.28 -36.44
N GLU A 416 33.46 -23.41 -37.40
CA GLU A 416 33.79 -23.92 -38.72
C GLU A 416 33.54 -22.85 -39.78
N GLY A 417 34.35 -22.82 -40.83
CA GLY A 417 34.13 -21.88 -41.92
C GLY A 417 35.33 -21.60 -42.80
N THR A 418 35.37 -20.40 -43.35
CA THR A 418 36.47 -19.92 -44.18
C THR A 418 36.78 -18.46 -43.87
N GLY A 419 38.06 -18.12 -43.71
CA GLY A 419 38.53 -16.73 -43.66
C GLY A 419 38.26 -15.98 -44.97
N SER A 420 38.38 -14.66 -44.93
CA SER A 420 38.20 -13.77 -46.10
C SER A 420 39.21 -14.07 -47.21
N GLY A 421 40.39 -14.57 -46.87
CA GLY A 421 41.41 -15.06 -47.80
C GLY A 421 41.19 -16.48 -48.32
N GLY A 422 40.11 -17.16 -47.90
CA GLY A 422 39.77 -18.52 -48.32
C GLY A 422 40.44 -19.64 -47.51
N GLN A 423 41.14 -19.32 -46.41
CA GLN A 423 41.68 -20.34 -45.49
C GLN A 423 40.52 -21.11 -44.84
N SER A 424 40.60 -22.44 -44.79
CA SER A 424 39.64 -23.26 -44.04
C SER A 424 39.83 -23.04 -42.54
N VAL A 425 38.72 -22.97 -41.81
CA VAL A 425 38.67 -22.78 -40.37
C VAL A 425 37.89 -23.92 -39.75
N ASP A 426 38.51 -24.57 -38.79
CA ASP A 426 37.94 -25.60 -37.94
C ASP A 426 38.58 -25.42 -36.57
N ILE A 427 37.89 -24.70 -35.69
CA ILE A 427 38.29 -24.47 -34.31
C ILE A 427 37.52 -25.42 -33.42
N SER A 428 38.25 -26.16 -32.61
CA SER A 428 37.74 -27.05 -31.57
C SER A 428 38.84 -27.33 -30.57
N PHE A 429 38.55 -28.09 -29.51
CA PHE A 429 39.58 -28.57 -28.59
C PHE A 429 40.79 -29.23 -29.32
N ALA A 430 40.55 -30.00 -30.38
CA ALA A 430 41.61 -30.65 -31.15
C ALA A 430 42.38 -29.68 -32.08
N HIS A 431 41.75 -28.57 -32.46
CA HIS A 431 42.26 -27.59 -33.41
C HIS A 431 42.08 -26.17 -32.86
N MET A 432 42.91 -25.79 -31.89
CA MET A 432 42.69 -24.56 -31.12
C MET A 432 43.07 -23.26 -31.86
N SER A 433 43.61 -23.32 -33.09
CA SER A 433 44.05 -22.13 -33.81
C SER A 433 43.98 -22.34 -35.32
N ALA A 434 43.46 -21.33 -36.01
CA ALA A 434 43.57 -21.12 -37.44
C ALA A 434 44.35 -19.83 -37.65
N THR A 435 45.61 -19.95 -38.06
CA THR A 435 46.59 -18.85 -38.08
C THR A 435 46.04 -17.57 -38.72
N ASN A 436 46.05 -16.48 -37.95
CA ASN A 436 45.56 -15.14 -38.32
C ASN A 436 44.06 -15.06 -38.67
N VAL A 437 43.26 -16.04 -38.26
CA VAL A 437 41.83 -16.08 -38.55
C VAL A 437 41.00 -16.22 -37.28
N ALA A 438 41.29 -17.24 -36.46
CA ALA A 438 40.59 -17.44 -35.20
C ALA A 438 41.39 -18.33 -34.25
N ASP A 439 41.18 -18.15 -32.96
CA ASP A 439 41.82 -18.91 -31.88
C ASP A 439 40.77 -19.32 -30.84
N LEU A 440 40.93 -20.51 -30.26
CA LEU A 440 40.25 -20.95 -29.03
C LEU A 440 41.13 -20.52 -27.86
N ASP A 441 40.78 -19.40 -27.24
CA ASP A 441 41.56 -18.73 -26.20
C ASP A 441 41.53 -19.50 -24.87
N ILE A 442 40.35 -20.02 -24.51
CA ILE A 442 40.12 -20.81 -23.29
C ILE A 442 39.34 -22.06 -23.64
N ASP A 443 39.80 -23.19 -23.10
CA ASP A 443 39.19 -24.51 -23.13
C ASP A 443 39.07 -25.02 -21.67
N ASP A 444 37.84 -25.08 -21.13
CA ASP A 444 37.58 -25.56 -19.75
C ASP A 444 36.73 -26.83 -19.74
N ARG A 445 37.32 -27.92 -19.25
CA ARG A 445 36.73 -29.28 -19.23
C ARG A 445 36.19 -29.72 -17.88
N SER A 446 36.09 -28.81 -16.92
CA SER A 446 35.81 -29.13 -15.50
C SER A 446 34.43 -28.67 -15.02
N GLY A 447 33.61 -28.11 -15.92
CA GLY A 447 32.32 -27.48 -15.66
C GLY A 447 32.45 -25.99 -15.36
N TYR A 448 31.33 -25.26 -15.45
CA TYR A 448 31.23 -23.79 -15.25
C TYR A 448 31.82 -22.90 -16.35
N GLY A 449 32.52 -23.46 -17.35
CA GLY A 449 33.18 -22.67 -18.41
C GLY A 449 34.11 -21.56 -17.85
N PRO A 450 34.51 -20.58 -18.67
CA PRO A 450 34.09 -20.33 -20.04
C PRO A 450 34.87 -21.14 -21.08
N GLU A 451 34.31 -21.22 -22.29
CA GLU A 451 35.11 -21.38 -23.51
C GLU A 451 35.03 -20.12 -24.35
N THR A 452 36.17 -19.66 -24.86
CA THR A 452 36.24 -18.41 -25.60
C THR A 452 36.91 -18.60 -26.94
N VAL A 453 36.27 -18.11 -27.99
CA VAL A 453 36.84 -18.02 -29.33
C VAL A 453 37.00 -16.56 -29.71
N THR A 454 38.21 -16.16 -30.11
CA THR A 454 38.46 -14.86 -30.75
C THR A 454 38.63 -15.06 -32.25
N ILE A 455 37.89 -14.31 -33.05
CA ILE A 455 37.98 -14.24 -34.51
C ILE A 455 38.70 -12.95 -34.87
N HIS A 456 39.87 -13.07 -35.49
CA HIS A 456 40.69 -11.94 -35.94
C HIS A 456 40.39 -11.50 -37.38
N ASP A 457 39.71 -12.33 -38.16
CA ASP A 457 39.30 -12.03 -39.55
C ASP A 457 37.77 -11.97 -39.69
N VAL A 458 37.15 -10.86 -39.27
CA VAL A 458 35.69 -10.71 -39.36
C VAL A 458 35.13 -10.77 -40.78
N GLY A 459 35.97 -10.60 -41.81
CA GLY A 459 35.56 -10.65 -43.21
C GLY A 459 35.16 -12.05 -43.71
N GLY A 460 35.48 -13.10 -42.95
CA GLY A 460 35.17 -14.48 -43.31
C GLY A 460 33.70 -14.89 -43.16
N ASN A 461 33.47 -16.19 -43.36
CA ASN A 461 32.18 -16.85 -43.17
C ASN A 461 32.33 -18.00 -42.19
N TYR A 462 31.62 -17.94 -41.07
CA TYR A 462 31.76 -18.85 -39.94
C TYR A 462 30.41 -19.36 -39.46
N THR A 463 30.40 -20.57 -38.91
CA THR A 463 29.29 -21.13 -38.14
C THR A 463 29.81 -21.48 -36.76
N PHE A 464 29.19 -20.90 -35.73
CA PHE A 464 29.50 -21.22 -34.34
C PHE A 464 28.49 -22.20 -33.78
N ARG A 465 29.00 -23.27 -33.16
CA ARG A 465 28.22 -24.37 -32.59
C ARG A 465 28.77 -24.72 -31.22
N VAL A 466 27.92 -25.28 -30.37
CA VAL A 466 28.30 -25.82 -29.08
C VAL A 466 27.97 -27.31 -29.06
N HIS A 467 28.89 -28.13 -28.55
CA HIS A 467 28.73 -29.56 -28.44
C HIS A 467 28.78 -30.01 -26.99
N ASN A 468 27.81 -30.83 -26.56
CA ASN A 468 27.87 -31.48 -25.26
C ASN A 468 28.77 -32.71 -25.32
N TYR A 469 30.08 -32.52 -25.13
CA TYR A 469 31.07 -33.60 -25.13
C TYR A 469 30.83 -34.62 -24.02
N SER A 470 30.29 -34.16 -22.89
CA SER A 470 29.95 -35.01 -21.76
C SER A 470 28.74 -35.92 -22.00
N SER A 471 28.04 -35.87 -23.14
CA SER A 471 26.77 -36.58 -23.36
C SER A 471 26.83 -38.09 -23.13
N ASP A 472 28.01 -38.70 -23.34
CA ASP A 472 28.20 -40.14 -23.24
C ASP A 472 28.42 -40.64 -21.80
N TYR A 473 28.75 -39.74 -20.87
CA TYR A 473 29.13 -40.11 -19.49
C TYR A 473 28.54 -39.21 -18.39
N ASP A 474 27.92 -38.08 -18.74
CA ASP A 474 27.06 -37.29 -17.86
C ASP A 474 25.59 -37.47 -18.26
N SER A 475 24.75 -37.82 -17.29
CA SER A 475 23.32 -38.03 -17.53
C SER A 475 22.53 -36.74 -17.62
N VAL A 476 23.15 -35.58 -17.40
CA VAL A 476 22.50 -34.26 -17.53
C VAL A 476 22.48 -33.85 -19.00
N PRO A 477 21.29 -33.68 -19.61
CA PRO A 477 21.18 -33.29 -21.01
C PRO A 477 21.63 -31.83 -21.21
N MET A 478 22.05 -31.50 -22.43
CA MET A 478 22.51 -30.15 -22.80
C MET A 478 21.45 -29.08 -22.46
N SER A 479 20.16 -29.42 -22.59
CA SER A 479 19.03 -28.54 -22.28
C SER A 479 18.97 -28.06 -20.82
N GLN A 480 19.65 -28.75 -19.90
CA GLN A 480 19.75 -28.38 -18.48
C GLN A 480 21.08 -27.69 -18.13
N SER A 481 21.93 -27.42 -19.13
CA SER A 481 23.25 -26.80 -18.93
C SER A 481 23.20 -25.35 -18.44
N GLY A 482 22.10 -24.64 -18.73
CA GLY A 482 22.05 -23.19 -18.59
C GLY A 482 23.05 -22.47 -19.50
N ALA A 483 23.46 -23.07 -20.62
CA ALA A 483 24.43 -22.50 -21.53
C ALA A 483 23.97 -21.14 -22.12
N VAL A 484 24.89 -20.19 -22.12
CA VAL A 484 24.73 -18.85 -22.67
C VAL A 484 25.94 -18.53 -23.54
N VAL A 485 25.69 -18.00 -24.72
CA VAL A 485 26.73 -17.50 -25.63
C VAL A 485 26.59 -15.99 -25.76
N LYS A 486 27.65 -15.26 -25.43
CA LYS A 486 27.76 -13.81 -25.63
C LYS A 486 28.75 -13.53 -26.76
N ILE A 487 28.33 -12.77 -27.75
CA ILE A 487 29.17 -12.37 -28.89
C ILE A 487 29.43 -10.87 -28.82
N TYR A 488 30.69 -10.52 -28.63
CA TYR A 488 31.21 -9.16 -28.56
C TYR A 488 31.77 -8.75 -29.92
N ARG A 489 31.56 -7.48 -30.28
CA ARG A 489 32.12 -6.84 -31.46
C ARG A 489 32.86 -5.58 -31.04
N SER A 490 33.92 -5.21 -31.76
CA SER A 490 34.68 -3.98 -31.48
C SER A 490 33.88 -2.68 -31.70
N ASP A 491 32.82 -2.72 -32.51
CA ASP A 491 31.95 -1.57 -32.80
C ASP A 491 30.68 -1.48 -31.94
N ASP A 492 30.47 -2.43 -31.01
CA ASP A 492 29.28 -2.49 -30.14
C ASP A 492 29.66 -2.48 -28.66
N SER A 493 28.98 -1.62 -27.90
CA SER A 493 29.12 -1.54 -26.44
C SER A 493 28.38 -2.67 -25.71
N THR A 494 27.51 -3.41 -26.39
CA THR A 494 26.70 -4.49 -25.82
C THR A 494 26.81 -5.79 -26.61
N PRO A 495 27.10 -6.93 -25.97
CA PRO A 495 27.18 -8.20 -26.69
C PRO A 495 25.80 -8.70 -27.10
N VAL A 496 25.73 -9.36 -28.27
CA VAL A 496 24.57 -10.17 -28.65
C VAL A 496 24.58 -11.43 -27.78
N THR A 497 23.46 -11.70 -27.11
CA THR A 497 23.35 -12.85 -26.20
C THR A 497 22.38 -13.88 -26.77
N TYR A 498 22.82 -15.13 -26.82
CA TYR A 498 22.00 -16.30 -27.15
C TYR A 498 21.88 -17.20 -25.93
N THR A 499 20.64 -17.58 -25.61
CA THR A 499 20.33 -18.60 -24.60
C THR A 499 19.94 -19.89 -25.31
N LEU A 500 20.33 -21.02 -24.72
CA LEU A 500 20.00 -22.33 -25.24
C LEU A 500 18.47 -22.48 -25.48
N PRO A 501 18.03 -22.92 -26.68
CA PRO A 501 16.62 -23.11 -26.97
C PRO A 501 16.07 -24.37 -26.29
N ALA A 502 14.75 -24.45 -26.11
CA ALA A 502 14.11 -25.66 -25.62
C ALA A 502 14.19 -26.79 -26.65
N GLY A 503 14.46 -28.01 -26.19
CA GLY A 503 14.54 -29.19 -27.05
C GLY A 503 15.51 -30.23 -26.50
N ASP A 504 15.62 -31.33 -27.24
CA ASP A 504 16.61 -32.37 -27.00
C ASP A 504 17.67 -32.31 -28.10
N GLY A 505 18.91 -32.61 -27.73
CA GLY A 505 20.04 -32.55 -28.64
C GLY A 505 21.35 -32.50 -27.87
N ILE A 506 22.43 -32.85 -28.57
CA ILE A 506 23.80 -32.73 -28.06
C ILE A 506 24.60 -31.66 -28.82
N TRP A 507 24.01 -31.10 -29.89
CA TRP A 507 24.57 -29.97 -30.62
C TRP A 507 23.65 -28.76 -30.55
N TRP A 508 24.21 -27.59 -30.30
CA TRP A 508 23.52 -26.31 -30.42
C TRP A 508 24.13 -25.49 -31.55
N ASN A 509 23.34 -25.24 -32.59
CA ASN A 509 23.67 -24.32 -33.66
C ASN A 509 23.31 -22.90 -33.23
N VAL A 510 24.32 -22.10 -32.88
CA VAL A 510 24.09 -20.78 -32.27
C VAL A 510 23.83 -19.74 -33.36
N CYS A 511 24.82 -19.51 -34.22
CA CYS A 511 24.76 -18.44 -35.21
C CYS A 511 25.67 -18.72 -36.41
N ARG A 512 25.46 -17.93 -37.46
CA ARG A 512 26.37 -17.77 -38.58
C ARG A 512 26.91 -16.35 -38.61
N ILE A 513 28.18 -16.20 -38.94
CA ILE A 513 28.85 -14.91 -39.08
C ILE A 513 29.29 -14.80 -40.54
N SER A 514 28.91 -13.73 -41.24
CA SER A 514 29.27 -13.51 -42.64
C SER A 514 29.65 -12.04 -42.82
N GLY A 515 30.92 -11.76 -43.14
CA GLY A 515 31.43 -10.40 -43.27
C GLY A 515 31.11 -9.53 -42.05
N GLY A 516 31.34 -10.07 -40.85
CA GLY A 516 31.05 -9.44 -39.56
C GLY A 516 29.57 -9.41 -39.17
N THR A 517 28.65 -9.82 -40.05
CA THR A 517 27.21 -9.83 -39.75
C THR A 517 26.82 -11.13 -39.05
N ILE A 518 26.26 -11.02 -37.84
CA ILE A 518 25.80 -12.15 -37.05
C ILE A 518 24.34 -12.45 -37.41
N THR A 519 24.08 -13.66 -37.91
CA THR A 519 22.74 -14.18 -38.21
C THR A 519 22.38 -15.30 -37.23
N PRO A 520 21.29 -15.17 -36.45
CA PRO A 520 20.89 -16.21 -35.50
C PRO A 520 20.46 -17.49 -36.22
N VAL A 521 20.86 -18.64 -35.67
CA VAL A 521 20.30 -19.95 -36.03
C VAL A 521 19.50 -20.48 -34.85
N ASN A 522 20.11 -20.50 -33.67
CA ASN A 522 19.57 -20.87 -32.37
C ASN A 522 18.69 -22.14 -32.35
N THR A 523 19.25 -23.29 -32.73
CA THR A 523 18.54 -24.59 -32.75
C THR A 523 19.35 -25.71 -32.10
N LEU A 524 18.68 -26.60 -31.37
CA LEU A 524 19.25 -27.85 -30.86
C LEU A 524 19.10 -28.99 -31.90
N GLN A 525 20.08 -29.90 -31.93
CA GLN A 525 20.15 -31.07 -32.82
C GLN A 525 20.63 -32.33 -32.12
#